data_AF-A0A1E4LGC8-F1
#
_entry.id   AF-A0A1E4LGC8-F1
#
_cell.length_a   1.000
_cell.length_b   1.000
_cell.length_c   1.000
_cell.angle_alpha   90.00
_cell.angle_beta   90.00
_cell.angle_gamma   90.00
#
_symmetry.space_group_name_H-M   'P 1'
#
loop_
_entity.id
_entity.type
_entity.pdbx_description
1 polymer ?
#
loop_
_entity_poly.entity_id
_entity_poly.type
_entity_poly.pdbx_seq_one_letter_code
_entity_poly.pdbx_strand_id
1 'polypeptide(L)'
;MVYLAHVHADEQTGQREQSMAEHLTNTAKQAAAFAEAFSAGEAGYLCGILHDIGKYSAAFQRRIRGSGEQTDHATAGAQTAFSQFRNLPAAFCIAGHHGGLPDGGSSRAGEGGTATLAGRMKKQVDDCGAYRTEISVPAADLPRALVADARSAFFFTRMLYSCLVDADYLDTEAFMSNGAVRRGEADPLSELSARLDRYVASWKNAESDLNRMRGTILRALTDAGASAPGLFSLTVPTGGGKTVSSVAFALRHALAHGLRHVIYGIPYTSIIE
;
A
#
# COMPACT_ATOMS: atom_id res chain seq x y z
N MET A 1 10.09 -18.09 25.96
CA MET A 1 11.11 -17.82 24.92
C MET A 1 10.65 -16.57 24.19
N VAL A 2 11.54 -15.60 23.95
CA VAL A 2 11.17 -14.39 23.20
C VAL A 2 11.28 -14.68 21.71
N TYR A 3 10.21 -14.46 20.96
CA TYR A 3 10.21 -14.60 19.50
C TYR A 3 10.57 -13.27 18.85
N LEU A 4 11.56 -13.30 17.96
CA LEU A 4 12.10 -12.11 17.30
C LEU A 4 11.63 -12.04 15.84
N ALA A 5 11.21 -10.84 15.43
CA ALA A 5 10.90 -10.50 14.04
C ALA A 5 12.11 -9.93 13.31
N HIS A 6 12.83 -9.02 13.99
CA HIS A 6 13.96 -8.28 13.45
C HIS A 6 15.06 -8.12 14.50
N VAL A 7 16.29 -8.06 14.02
CA VAL A 7 17.50 -7.83 14.81
C VAL A 7 18.37 -6.83 14.05
N HIS A 8 18.87 -5.81 14.74
CA HIS A 8 19.74 -4.80 14.15
C HIS A 8 20.91 -4.48 15.07
N ALA A 9 22.12 -4.33 14.53
CA ALA A 9 23.27 -3.90 15.30
C ALA A 9 23.09 -2.43 15.73
N ASP A 10 23.35 -2.12 16.99
CA ASP A 10 23.13 -0.78 17.52
C ASP A 10 24.40 -0.29 18.22
N GLU A 11 24.85 0.91 17.89
CA GLU A 11 26.10 1.45 18.46
C GLU A 11 26.00 1.73 19.96
N GLN A 12 24.80 1.98 20.49
CA GLN A 12 24.57 2.33 21.89
C GLN A 12 24.27 1.11 22.76
N THR A 13 23.43 0.18 22.26
CA THR A 13 22.99 -1.00 23.01
C THR A 13 23.67 -2.29 22.57
N GLY A 14 24.55 -2.24 21.57
CA GLY A 14 25.15 -3.39 20.89
C GLY A 14 24.20 -4.01 19.87
N GLN A 15 22.97 -4.31 20.28
CA GLN A 15 21.93 -4.91 19.45
C GLN A 15 20.56 -4.40 19.87
N ARG A 16 19.71 -4.08 18.89
CA ARG A 16 18.27 -3.86 19.07
C ARG A 16 17.51 -5.04 18.49
N GLU A 17 16.43 -5.39 19.14
CA GLU A 17 15.58 -6.52 18.79
C GLU A 17 14.13 -6.05 18.73
N GLN A 18 13.40 -6.48 17.71
CA GLN A 18 11.95 -6.28 17.63
C GLN A 18 11.26 -7.61 17.88
N SER A 19 10.30 -7.61 18.81
CA SER A 19 9.53 -8.83 19.09
C SER A 19 8.54 -9.15 17.97
N MET A 20 8.17 -10.42 17.81
CA MET A 20 7.14 -10.84 16.86
C MET A 20 5.80 -10.16 17.13
N ALA A 21 5.37 -10.12 18.41
CA ALA A 21 4.12 -9.48 18.79
C ALA A 21 4.08 -8.00 18.42
N GLU A 22 5.19 -7.28 18.62
CA GLU A 22 5.32 -5.86 18.27
C GLU A 22 5.22 -5.66 16.76
N HIS A 23 6.06 -6.35 15.98
CA HIS A 23 6.10 -6.24 14.53
C HIS A 23 4.73 -6.55 13.89
N LEU A 24 4.13 -7.69 14.24
CA LEU A 24 2.83 -8.09 13.69
C LEU A 24 1.73 -7.09 14.05
N THR A 25 1.74 -6.55 15.27
CA THR A 25 0.72 -5.57 15.71
C THR A 25 0.88 -4.24 15.01
N ASN A 26 2.10 -3.74 14.84
CA ASN A 26 2.38 -2.47 14.17
C ASN A 26 2.01 -2.56 12.69
N THR A 27 2.49 -3.61 12.00
CA THR A 27 2.16 -3.88 10.60
C THR A 27 0.65 -4.03 10.40
N ALA A 28 -0.04 -4.76 11.29
CA ALA A 28 -1.51 -4.90 11.22
C ALA A 28 -2.25 -3.56 11.36
N LYS A 29 -1.88 -2.73 12.33
CA LYS A 29 -2.49 -1.41 12.54
C LYS A 29 -2.29 -0.49 11.34
N GLN A 30 -1.08 -0.49 10.77
CA GLN A 30 -0.76 0.37 9.65
C GLN A 30 -1.41 -0.11 8.34
N ALA A 31 -1.37 -1.41 8.06
CA ALA A 31 -2.07 -2.01 6.92
C ALA A 31 -3.59 -1.77 6.99
N ALA A 32 -4.19 -1.85 8.18
CA ALA A 32 -5.59 -1.51 8.41
C ALA A 32 -5.88 -0.04 8.09
N ALA A 33 -5.06 0.89 8.59
CA ALA A 33 -5.21 2.31 8.34
C ALA A 33 -5.12 2.66 6.84
N PHE A 34 -4.24 2.00 6.09
CA PHE A 34 -4.15 2.17 4.64
C PHE A 34 -5.39 1.61 3.93
N ALA A 35 -5.84 0.42 4.34
CA ALA A 35 -6.98 -0.25 3.74
C ALA A 35 -8.34 0.40 4.06
N GLU A 36 -8.41 1.21 5.12
CA GLU A 36 -9.63 1.95 5.48
C GLU A 36 -10.07 2.94 4.39
N ALA A 37 -9.13 3.43 3.57
CA ALA A 37 -9.43 4.29 2.44
C ALA A 37 -10.40 3.66 1.40
N PHE A 38 -10.56 2.34 1.43
CA PHE A 38 -11.50 1.58 0.62
C PHE A 38 -12.34 0.60 1.47
N SER A 39 -12.57 0.94 2.74
CA SER A 39 -13.41 0.19 3.69
C SER A 39 -13.01 -1.28 3.86
N ALA A 40 -11.71 -1.54 3.89
CA ALA A 40 -11.15 -2.88 4.05
C ALA A 40 -10.13 -2.96 5.20
N GLY A 41 -10.28 -2.11 6.22
CA GLY A 41 -9.39 -2.06 7.38
C GLY A 41 -9.20 -3.42 8.05
N GLU A 42 -10.27 -4.20 8.21
CA GLU A 42 -10.20 -5.55 8.80
C GLU A 42 -9.37 -6.53 7.96
N ALA A 43 -9.51 -6.49 6.63
CA ALA A 43 -8.70 -7.30 5.74
C ALA A 43 -7.22 -6.89 5.77
N GLY A 44 -6.95 -5.58 5.85
CA GLY A 44 -5.60 -5.04 6.03
C GLY A 44 -4.97 -5.49 7.34
N TYR A 45 -5.73 -5.42 8.43
CA TYR A 45 -5.31 -5.92 9.74
C TYR A 45 -4.98 -7.42 9.69
N LEU A 46 -5.89 -8.22 9.11
CA LEU A 46 -5.71 -9.67 8.97
C LEU A 46 -4.42 -10.00 8.20
N CYS A 47 -4.14 -9.27 7.11
CA CYS A 47 -2.89 -9.41 6.38
C CYS A 47 -1.69 -9.15 7.29
N GLY A 48 -1.64 -7.99 7.95
CA GLY A 48 -0.48 -7.61 8.76
C GLY A 48 -0.25 -8.53 9.97
N ILE A 49 -1.31 -8.94 10.67
CA ILE A 49 -1.18 -9.77 11.87
C ILE A 49 -0.77 -11.22 11.55
N LEU A 50 -1.07 -11.69 10.33
CA LEU A 50 -0.78 -13.06 9.91
C LEU A 50 0.48 -13.22 9.04
N HIS A 51 0.95 -12.15 8.38
CA HIS A 51 1.89 -12.32 7.25
C HIS A 51 3.16 -13.09 7.60
N ASP A 52 3.63 -12.91 8.82
CA ASP A 52 4.91 -13.38 9.32
C ASP A 52 4.80 -14.41 10.45
N ILE A 53 3.62 -14.98 10.72
CA ILE A 53 3.47 -15.94 11.83
C ILE A 53 4.37 -17.17 11.67
N GLY A 54 4.81 -17.52 10.45
CA GLY A 54 5.77 -18.59 10.25
C GLY A 54 7.14 -18.30 10.89
N LYS A 55 7.46 -17.05 11.21
CA LYS A 55 8.67 -16.66 11.96
C LYS A 55 8.66 -17.17 13.41
N TYR A 56 7.52 -17.61 13.96
CA TYR A 56 7.48 -18.30 15.25
C TYR A 56 8.06 -19.72 15.21
N SER A 57 8.38 -20.26 14.03
CA SER A 57 8.98 -21.59 13.97
C SER A 57 10.38 -21.63 14.60
N ALA A 58 10.73 -22.77 15.18
CA ALA A 58 12.06 -22.97 15.77
C ALA A 58 13.18 -22.78 14.74
N ALA A 59 12.95 -23.17 13.48
CA ALA A 59 13.90 -22.97 12.39
C ALA A 59 14.15 -21.50 12.10
N PHE A 60 13.09 -20.69 11.99
CA PHE A 60 13.25 -19.25 11.77
C PHE A 60 13.94 -18.57 12.95
N GLN A 61 13.59 -18.95 14.18
CA GLN A 61 14.19 -18.39 15.39
C GLN A 61 15.68 -18.75 15.54
N ARG A 62 16.15 -19.88 15.00
CA ARG A 62 17.59 -20.17 14.87
C ARG A 62 18.24 -19.34 13.78
N ARG A 63 17.57 -19.19 12.63
CA ARG A 63 18.05 -18.39 11.49
C ARG A 63 18.31 -16.94 11.88
N ILE A 64 17.34 -16.28 12.50
CA ILE A 64 17.48 -14.87 12.91
C ILE A 64 18.58 -14.65 13.96
N ARG A 65 18.98 -15.71 14.68
CA ARG A 65 20.10 -15.72 15.64
C ARG A 65 21.42 -16.18 15.03
N GLY A 66 21.52 -16.26 13.71
CA GLY A 66 22.78 -16.49 12.99
C GLY A 66 22.94 -17.86 12.36
N SER A 67 21.92 -18.74 12.36
CA SER A 67 21.99 -19.98 11.58
C SER A 67 21.79 -19.70 10.08
N GLY A 68 22.42 -20.51 9.22
CA GLY A 68 22.27 -20.43 7.76
C GLY A 68 21.02 -21.11 7.19
N GLU A 69 20.05 -21.47 8.02
CA GLU A 69 18.84 -22.18 7.60
C GLU A 69 18.00 -21.31 6.64
N GLN A 70 17.52 -21.91 5.55
CA GLN A 70 16.50 -21.28 4.71
C GLN A 70 15.12 -21.66 5.22
N THR A 71 14.26 -20.67 5.38
CA THR A 71 12.93 -20.84 5.98
C THR A 71 11.88 -20.15 5.12
N ASP A 72 10.72 -20.79 4.97
CA ASP A 72 9.53 -20.21 4.37
C ASP A 72 8.56 -19.80 5.48
N HIS A 73 8.56 -18.52 5.82
CA HIS A 73 7.73 -17.99 6.90
C HIS A 73 6.38 -17.45 6.42
N ALA A 74 6.19 -17.27 5.11
CA ALA A 74 4.96 -16.71 4.53
C ALA A 74 3.82 -17.74 4.45
N THR A 75 4.14 -19.01 4.18
CA THR A 75 3.11 -20.03 3.87
C THR A 75 2.16 -20.30 5.04
N ALA A 76 2.66 -20.32 6.29
CA ALA A 76 1.82 -20.58 7.46
C ALA A 76 0.73 -19.51 7.66
N GLY A 77 1.07 -18.23 7.47
CA GLY A 77 0.13 -17.12 7.51
C GLY A 77 -0.92 -17.22 6.39
N ALA A 78 -0.48 -17.51 5.17
CA ALA A 78 -1.37 -17.65 4.02
C ALA A 78 -2.38 -18.80 4.21
N GLN A 79 -1.91 -19.96 4.72
CA GLN A 79 -2.78 -21.09 5.04
C GLN A 79 -3.79 -20.74 6.13
N THR A 80 -3.39 -19.99 7.15
CA THR A 80 -4.28 -19.55 8.23
C THR A 80 -5.37 -18.62 7.69
N ALA A 81 -5.00 -17.61 6.89
CA ALA A 81 -5.96 -16.70 6.25
C ALA A 81 -6.96 -17.44 5.36
N PHE A 82 -6.50 -18.43 4.58
CA PHE A 82 -7.35 -19.20 3.69
C PHE A 82 -8.28 -20.18 4.42
N SER A 83 -7.74 -20.98 5.35
CA SER A 83 -8.47 -22.09 5.97
C SER A 83 -9.37 -21.66 7.11
N GLN A 84 -8.88 -20.78 8.00
CA GLN A 84 -9.61 -20.36 9.20
C GLN A 84 -10.51 -19.16 8.93
N PHE A 85 -10.00 -18.18 8.17
CA PHE A 85 -10.72 -16.92 7.90
C PHE A 85 -11.41 -16.88 6.53
N ARG A 86 -11.21 -17.91 5.69
CA ARG A 86 -11.83 -18.00 4.35
C ARG A 86 -11.55 -16.77 3.49
N ASN A 87 -10.41 -16.11 3.72
CA ASN A 87 -10.03 -14.86 3.08
C ASN A 87 -8.95 -15.12 2.01
N LEU A 88 -9.41 -15.37 0.78
CA LEU A 88 -8.53 -15.69 -0.35
C LEU A 88 -7.62 -14.51 -0.76
N PRO A 89 -8.10 -13.25 -0.84
CA PRO A 89 -7.23 -12.10 -1.09
C PRO A 89 -6.09 -11.99 -0.07
N ALA A 90 -6.39 -12.11 1.22
CA ALA A 90 -5.36 -12.07 2.26
C ALA A 90 -4.34 -13.22 2.12
N ALA A 91 -4.79 -14.43 1.77
CA ALA A 91 -3.89 -15.55 1.51
C ALA A 91 -2.92 -15.28 0.35
N PHE A 92 -3.39 -14.66 -0.75
CA PHE A 92 -2.53 -14.21 -1.84
C PHE A 92 -1.52 -13.16 -1.38
N CYS A 93 -1.99 -12.14 -0.66
CA CYS A 93 -1.14 -11.06 -0.16
C CYS A 93 -0.02 -11.59 0.75
N ILE A 94 -0.39 -12.42 1.72
CA ILE A 94 0.56 -13.01 2.68
C ILE A 94 1.54 -13.95 1.97
N ALA A 95 1.08 -14.80 1.04
CA ALA A 95 1.97 -15.70 0.32
C ALA A 95 3.04 -14.97 -0.52
N GLY A 96 2.74 -13.74 -0.95
CA GLY A 96 3.57 -12.96 -1.86
C GLY A 96 4.38 -11.84 -1.25
N HIS A 97 4.27 -11.55 0.06
CA HIS A 97 4.74 -10.28 0.65
C HIS A 97 6.24 -9.96 0.48
N HIS A 98 7.08 -10.93 0.14
CA HIS A 98 8.50 -10.70 -0.20
C HIS A 98 8.86 -10.88 -1.69
N GLY A 99 7.98 -11.49 -2.50
CA GLY A 99 8.33 -11.95 -3.85
C GLY A 99 7.36 -11.52 -4.95
N GLY A 100 6.29 -10.80 -4.60
CA GLY A 100 5.17 -10.53 -5.49
C GLY A 100 4.05 -11.54 -5.34
N LEU A 101 2.86 -11.16 -5.81
CA LEU A 101 1.67 -12.02 -5.79
C LEU A 101 1.92 -13.30 -6.62
N PRO A 102 1.73 -14.50 -6.03
CA PRO A 102 1.94 -15.75 -6.75
C PRO A 102 0.84 -15.99 -7.78
N ASP A 103 1.12 -16.84 -8.77
CA ASP A 103 0.08 -17.42 -9.60
C ASP A 103 -0.88 -18.27 -8.73
N GLY A 104 -2.18 -18.26 -9.04
CA GLY A 104 -3.16 -19.02 -8.28
C GLY A 104 -2.93 -20.54 -8.35
N GLY A 105 -2.40 -21.02 -9.47
CA GLY A 105 -2.18 -22.42 -9.77
C GLY A 105 -3.48 -23.20 -10.00
N SER A 106 -3.33 -24.48 -10.32
CA SER A 106 -4.44 -25.42 -10.46
C SER A 106 -4.39 -26.48 -9.36
N SER A 107 -5.55 -26.79 -8.78
CA SER A 107 -5.70 -27.88 -7.80
C SER A 107 -5.34 -29.26 -8.38
N ARG A 108 -5.33 -29.40 -9.71
CA ARG A 108 -5.00 -30.62 -10.48
C ARG A 108 -3.52 -30.76 -10.84
N ALA A 109 -2.70 -29.72 -10.69
CA ALA A 109 -1.27 -29.86 -10.87
C ALA A 109 -0.73 -30.70 -9.69
N GLY A 110 -0.23 -31.90 -10.01
CA GLY A 110 0.40 -32.79 -9.04
C GLY A 110 1.61 -32.11 -8.38
N GLU A 111 1.76 -32.39 -7.08
CA GLU A 111 2.93 -32.11 -6.24
C GLU A 111 3.56 -30.70 -6.32
N GLY A 112 3.17 -29.86 -5.36
CA GLY A 112 4.14 -29.35 -4.38
C GLY A 112 5.04 -28.17 -4.76
N GLY A 113 4.80 -27.46 -5.86
CA GLY A 113 5.54 -26.21 -6.13
C GLY A 113 5.09 -25.04 -5.23
N THR A 114 5.99 -24.42 -4.48
CA THR A 114 5.72 -23.19 -3.69
C THR A 114 5.54 -21.92 -4.54
N ALA A 115 5.70 -22.03 -5.86
CA ALA A 115 5.54 -20.93 -6.80
C ALA A 115 4.08 -20.48 -6.96
N THR A 116 3.10 -21.34 -6.62
CA THR A 116 1.67 -21.03 -6.72
C THR A 116 1.00 -21.00 -5.35
N LEU A 117 -0.11 -20.27 -5.25
CA LEU A 117 -0.93 -20.28 -4.03
C LEU A 117 -1.47 -21.68 -3.75
N ALA A 118 -2.03 -22.38 -4.76
CA ALA A 118 -2.57 -23.73 -4.58
C ALA A 118 -1.53 -24.73 -4.06
N GLY A 119 -0.28 -24.64 -4.51
CA GLY A 119 0.82 -25.45 -3.98
C GLY A 119 1.15 -25.12 -2.53
N ARG A 120 1.22 -23.83 -2.17
CA ARG A 120 1.41 -23.37 -0.79
C ARG A 120 0.31 -23.85 0.15
N MET A 121 -0.94 -23.94 -0.29
CA MET A 121 -2.04 -24.46 0.53
C MET A 121 -1.91 -25.95 0.88
N LYS A 122 -1.11 -26.73 0.13
CA LYS A 122 -0.86 -28.16 0.37
C LYS A 122 0.47 -28.44 1.07
N LYS A 123 1.33 -27.43 1.20
CA LYS A 123 2.68 -27.57 1.77
C LYS A 123 2.58 -27.82 3.29
N GLN A 124 3.40 -28.75 3.80
CA GLN A 124 3.63 -28.84 5.24
C GLN A 124 4.49 -27.66 5.70
N VAL A 125 4.06 -27.02 6.79
CA VAL A 125 4.76 -25.91 7.43
C VAL A 125 5.25 -26.33 8.80
N ASP A 126 6.35 -25.73 9.25
CA ASP A 126 6.84 -25.93 10.62
C ASP A 126 5.81 -25.46 11.64
N ASP A 127 5.86 -26.03 12.85
CA ASP A 127 5.03 -25.57 13.94
C ASP A 127 5.39 -24.12 14.31
N CYS A 128 4.38 -23.27 14.24
CA CYS A 128 4.42 -21.86 14.61
C CYS A 128 3.34 -21.53 15.65
N GLY A 129 2.72 -22.53 16.29
CA GLY A 129 1.53 -22.35 17.13
C GLY A 129 1.70 -21.39 18.32
N ALA A 130 2.94 -21.11 18.71
CA ALA A 130 3.29 -20.13 19.74
C ALA A 130 2.74 -18.72 19.48
N TYR A 131 2.47 -18.32 18.22
CA TYR A 131 1.85 -17.01 17.95
C TYR A 131 0.54 -16.82 18.73
N ARG A 132 -0.22 -17.90 18.97
CA ARG A 132 -1.51 -17.85 19.67
C ARG A 132 -1.42 -17.45 21.14
N THR A 133 -0.22 -17.53 21.73
CA THR A 133 -0.01 -17.08 23.12
C THR A 133 0.39 -15.61 23.20
N GLU A 134 0.86 -15.00 22.11
CA GLU A 134 1.33 -13.61 22.08
C GLU A 134 0.38 -12.65 21.36
N ILE A 135 -0.37 -13.14 20.37
CA ILE A 135 -1.29 -12.34 19.56
C ILE A 135 -2.66 -13.01 19.43
N SER A 136 -3.69 -12.16 19.35
CA SER A 136 -5.05 -12.57 18.99
C SER A 136 -5.34 -12.12 17.56
N VAL A 137 -5.92 -13.00 16.76
CA VAL A 137 -6.31 -12.69 15.39
C VAL A 137 -7.83 -12.49 15.38
N PRO A 138 -8.33 -11.25 15.22
CA PRO A 138 -9.76 -11.00 15.20
C PRO A 138 -10.39 -11.63 13.96
N ALA A 139 -11.71 -11.88 14.03
CA ALA A 139 -12.48 -12.11 12.82
C ALA A 139 -12.34 -10.89 11.90
N ALA A 140 -12.28 -11.13 10.60
CA ALA A 140 -12.13 -10.09 9.60
C ALA A 140 -13.09 -10.37 8.45
N ASP A 141 -14.05 -9.48 8.27
CA ASP A 141 -15.01 -9.59 7.19
C ASP A 141 -14.38 -9.20 5.86
N LEU A 142 -14.72 -9.97 4.83
CA LEU A 142 -14.33 -9.67 3.47
C LEU A 142 -15.39 -8.74 2.86
N PRO A 143 -15.04 -7.52 2.39
CA PRO A 143 -16.00 -6.62 1.77
C PRO A 143 -16.55 -7.25 0.48
N ARG A 144 -17.76 -7.82 0.55
CA ARG A 144 -18.32 -8.64 -0.55
C ARG A 144 -18.39 -7.89 -1.88
N ALA A 145 -18.63 -6.57 -1.85
CA ALA A 145 -18.64 -5.74 -3.04
C ALA A 145 -17.28 -5.70 -3.75
N LEU A 146 -16.17 -5.72 -3.01
CA LEU A 146 -14.81 -5.69 -3.55
C LEU A 146 -14.35 -7.03 -4.12
N VAL A 147 -15.10 -8.09 -3.87
CA VAL A 147 -14.84 -9.45 -4.37
C VAL A 147 -16.03 -10.03 -5.14
N ALA A 148 -16.96 -9.17 -5.59
CA ALA A 148 -18.18 -9.59 -6.24
C ALA A 148 -17.94 -10.27 -7.60
N ASP A 149 -16.84 -9.92 -8.27
CA ASP A 149 -16.42 -10.48 -9.55
C ASP A 149 -14.89 -10.58 -9.63
N ALA A 150 -14.38 -11.31 -10.62
CA ALA A 150 -12.96 -11.58 -10.78
C ALA A 150 -12.11 -10.31 -10.97
N ARG A 151 -12.63 -9.30 -11.67
CA ARG A 151 -11.91 -8.03 -11.91
C ARG A 151 -11.86 -7.21 -10.63
N SER A 152 -12.97 -7.10 -9.92
CA SER A 152 -13.03 -6.41 -8.62
C SER A 152 -12.09 -7.08 -7.60
N ALA A 153 -12.16 -8.42 -7.49
CA ALA A 153 -11.29 -9.19 -6.60
C ALA A 153 -9.80 -9.04 -6.93
N PHE A 154 -9.47 -8.97 -8.22
CA PHE A 154 -8.10 -8.75 -8.70
C PHE A 154 -7.54 -7.39 -8.26
N PHE A 155 -8.29 -6.30 -8.48
CA PHE A 155 -7.87 -4.97 -8.05
C PHE A 155 -7.81 -4.86 -6.53
N PHE A 156 -8.81 -5.41 -5.84
CA PHE A 156 -8.85 -5.45 -4.39
C PHE A 156 -7.62 -6.16 -3.80
N THR A 157 -7.29 -7.35 -4.31
CA THR A 157 -6.12 -8.12 -3.84
C THR A 157 -4.82 -7.34 -4.03
N ARG A 158 -4.68 -6.58 -5.12
CA ARG A 158 -3.49 -5.75 -5.36
C ARG A 158 -3.42 -4.52 -4.46
N MET A 159 -4.55 -3.85 -4.22
CA MET A 159 -4.62 -2.74 -3.27
C MET A 159 -4.29 -3.23 -1.85
N LEU A 160 -4.85 -4.37 -1.44
CA LEU A 160 -4.58 -4.99 -0.16
C LEU A 160 -3.11 -5.45 -0.02
N TYR A 161 -2.54 -6.02 -1.08
CA TYR A 161 -1.12 -6.37 -1.15
C TYR A 161 -0.22 -5.15 -0.98
N SER A 162 -0.53 -4.03 -1.65
CA SER A 162 0.21 -2.77 -1.47
C SER A 162 0.16 -2.31 -0.01
N CYS A 163 -1.02 -2.37 0.62
CA CYS A 163 -1.17 -1.98 2.02
C CYS A 163 -0.32 -2.83 2.96
N LEU A 164 -0.25 -4.16 2.73
CA LEU A 164 0.57 -5.06 3.53
C LEU A 164 2.06 -4.78 3.35
N VAL A 165 2.53 -4.71 2.10
CA VAL A 165 3.96 -4.52 1.80
C VAL A 165 4.45 -3.16 2.30
N ASP A 166 3.68 -2.09 2.06
CA ASP A 166 4.04 -0.77 2.56
C ASP A 166 4.10 -0.75 4.09
N ALA A 167 3.15 -1.40 4.77
CA ALA A 167 3.14 -1.48 6.23
C ALA A 167 4.32 -2.28 6.81
N ASP A 168 4.64 -3.43 6.22
CA ASP A 168 5.77 -4.27 6.64
C ASP A 168 7.10 -3.51 6.48
N TYR A 169 7.27 -2.82 5.35
CA TYR A 169 8.47 -2.06 5.06
C TYR A 169 8.61 -0.84 5.98
N LEU A 170 7.52 -0.13 6.24
CA LEU A 170 7.53 1.05 7.12
C LEU A 170 7.75 0.69 8.58
N ASP A 171 7.19 -0.41 9.09
CA ASP A 171 7.49 -0.88 10.44
C ASP A 171 8.96 -1.33 10.55
N THR A 172 9.45 -2.07 9.56
CA THR A 172 10.87 -2.46 9.50
C THR A 172 11.77 -1.23 9.44
N GLU A 173 11.49 -0.24 8.60
CA GLU A 173 12.27 0.99 8.48
C GLU A 173 12.28 1.80 9.79
N ALA A 174 11.12 1.90 10.46
CA ALA A 174 10.98 2.55 11.74
C ALA A 174 11.84 1.85 12.81
N PHE A 175 11.82 0.52 12.85
CA PHE A 175 12.70 -0.25 13.73
C PHE A 175 14.17 -0.02 13.40
N MET A 176 14.59 -0.18 12.13
CA MET A 176 15.99 -0.02 11.73
C MET A 176 16.52 1.38 12.07
N SER A 177 15.71 2.42 11.84
CA SER A 177 16.11 3.82 12.07
C SER A 177 15.86 4.32 13.50
N ASN A 178 15.46 3.45 14.42
CA ASN A 178 15.09 3.83 15.79
C ASN A 178 14.03 4.95 15.85
N GLY A 179 13.07 4.91 14.93
CA GLY A 179 12.01 5.92 14.80
C GLY A 179 12.48 7.29 14.28
N ALA A 180 13.75 7.45 13.88
CA ALA A 180 14.30 8.73 13.43
C ALA A 180 13.83 9.14 12.03
N VAL A 181 13.10 8.28 11.30
CA VAL A 181 12.64 8.58 9.95
C VAL A 181 11.66 9.74 9.97
N ARG A 182 12.03 10.83 9.30
CA ARG A 182 11.14 11.95 9.02
C ARG A 182 10.65 11.82 7.57
N ARG A 183 9.35 11.62 7.38
CA ARG A 183 8.72 11.86 6.09
C ARG A 183 8.42 13.36 5.97
N GLY A 184 8.64 13.95 4.81
CA GLY A 184 8.26 15.34 4.56
C GLY A 184 6.75 15.49 4.69
N GLU A 185 6.29 16.50 5.41
CA GLU A 185 4.88 16.86 5.41
C GLU A 185 4.53 17.44 4.04
N ALA A 186 3.53 16.87 3.38
CA ALA A 186 2.99 17.43 2.16
C ALA A 186 2.07 18.60 2.51
N ASP A 187 2.19 19.72 1.79
CA ASP A 187 1.26 20.83 1.94
C ASP A 187 -0.18 20.37 1.65
N PRO A 188 -1.18 20.81 2.44
CA PRO A 188 -2.58 20.50 2.16
C PRO A 188 -2.98 20.93 0.74
N LEU A 189 -3.89 20.17 0.10
CA LEU A 189 -4.39 20.51 -1.25
C LEU A 189 -4.98 21.93 -1.32
N SER A 190 -5.56 22.42 -0.23
CA SER A 190 -6.05 23.80 -0.11
C SER A 190 -4.94 24.83 -0.20
N GLU A 191 -3.78 24.56 0.40
CA GLU A 191 -2.62 25.44 0.32
C GLU A 191 -2.00 25.41 -1.08
N LEU A 192 -1.87 24.22 -1.67
CA LEU A 192 -1.43 24.07 -3.06
C LEU A 192 -2.36 24.83 -4.03
N SER A 193 -3.68 24.75 -3.81
CA SER A 193 -4.67 25.52 -4.58
C SER A 193 -4.48 27.03 -4.40
N ALA A 194 -4.24 27.51 -3.18
CA ALA A 194 -4.02 28.93 -2.93
C ALA A 194 -2.71 29.44 -3.54
N ARG A 195 -1.65 28.62 -3.53
CA ARG A 195 -0.38 28.92 -4.22
C ARG A 195 -0.60 29.03 -5.74
N LEU A 196 -1.37 28.10 -6.32
CA LEU A 196 -1.73 28.15 -7.74
C LEU A 196 -2.53 29.41 -8.08
N ASP A 197 -3.50 29.79 -7.25
CA ASP A 197 -4.31 30.99 -7.47
C ASP A 197 -3.47 32.27 -7.48
N ARG A 198 -2.45 32.35 -6.61
CA ARG A 198 -1.47 33.46 -6.62
C ARG A 198 -0.63 33.44 -7.89
N TYR A 199 -0.15 32.27 -8.31
CA TYR A 199 0.68 32.12 -9.51
C TYR A 199 -0.06 32.58 -10.78
N VAL A 200 -1.35 32.26 -10.91
CA VAL A 200 -2.16 32.59 -12.10
C VAL A 200 -2.85 33.96 -12.02
N ALA A 201 -2.68 34.72 -10.93
CA ALA A 201 -3.36 36.00 -10.73
C ALA A 201 -3.08 37.00 -11.86
N SER A 202 -1.83 37.05 -12.34
CA SER A 202 -1.42 37.94 -13.44
C SER A 202 -2.08 37.61 -14.78
N TRP A 203 -2.60 36.40 -14.96
CA TRP A 203 -3.27 35.99 -16.20
C TRP A 203 -4.68 36.58 -16.31
N LYS A 204 -5.25 37.09 -15.20
CA LYS A 204 -6.56 37.74 -15.17
C LYS A 204 -6.53 39.15 -15.79
N ASN A 205 -5.38 39.84 -15.71
CA ASN A 205 -5.21 41.22 -16.18
C ASN A 205 -4.42 41.29 -17.51
N ALA A 206 -4.62 40.29 -18.36
CA ALA A 206 -3.81 40.06 -19.54
C ALA A 206 -4.13 41.00 -20.72
N GLU A 207 -3.16 41.82 -21.13
CA GLU A 207 -3.28 42.70 -22.30
C GLU A 207 -3.07 41.97 -23.64
N SER A 208 -2.37 40.83 -23.64
CA SER A 208 -2.09 40.04 -24.86
C SER A 208 -3.14 38.95 -25.13
N ASP A 209 -3.38 38.66 -26.42
CA ASP A 209 -4.37 37.65 -26.84
C ASP A 209 -4.05 36.24 -26.32
N LEU A 210 -2.77 35.88 -26.23
CA LEU A 210 -2.33 34.59 -25.69
C LEU A 210 -2.71 34.45 -24.22
N ASN A 211 -2.48 35.47 -23.41
CA ASN A 211 -2.80 35.42 -21.99
C ASN A 211 -4.31 35.53 -21.74
N ARG A 212 -5.07 36.23 -22.60
CA ARG A 212 -6.55 36.16 -22.61
C ARG A 212 -7.05 34.74 -22.85
N MET A 213 -6.50 34.04 -23.86
CA MET A 213 -6.83 32.65 -24.16
C MET A 213 -6.50 31.72 -22.98
N ARG A 214 -5.31 31.84 -22.39
CA ARG A 214 -4.91 31.09 -21.18
C ARG A 214 -5.87 31.34 -20.02
N GLY A 215 -6.28 32.58 -19.79
CA GLY A 215 -7.27 32.93 -18.77
C GLY A 215 -8.63 32.29 -19.01
N THR A 216 -9.10 32.23 -20.26
CA THR A 216 -10.35 31.54 -20.62
C THR A 216 -10.27 30.04 -20.38
N ILE A 217 -9.19 29.39 -20.80
CA ILE A 217 -8.96 27.95 -20.58
C ILE A 217 -8.91 27.65 -19.08
N LEU A 218 -8.13 28.43 -18.32
CA LEU A 218 -7.99 28.27 -16.87
C LEU A 218 -9.34 28.39 -16.15
N ARG A 219 -10.17 29.38 -16.50
CA ARG A 219 -11.51 29.54 -15.91
C ARG A 219 -12.39 28.32 -16.20
N ALA A 220 -12.46 27.90 -17.47
CA ALA A 220 -13.25 26.74 -17.87
C ALA A 220 -12.84 25.46 -17.11
N LEU A 221 -11.55 25.23 -16.90
CA LEU A 221 -11.06 24.08 -16.14
C LEU A 221 -11.28 24.21 -14.63
N THR A 222 -11.22 25.43 -14.09
CA THR A 222 -11.53 25.68 -12.68
C THR A 222 -13.00 25.37 -12.40
N ASP A 223 -13.90 25.85 -13.26
CA ASP A 223 -15.34 25.62 -13.15
C ASP A 223 -15.70 24.14 -13.35
N ALA A 224 -15.05 23.49 -14.33
CA ALA A 224 -15.21 22.06 -14.57
C ALA A 224 -14.76 21.18 -13.40
N GLY A 225 -13.92 21.69 -12.47
CA GLY A 225 -13.49 20.96 -11.29
C GLY A 225 -14.65 20.46 -10.42
N ALA A 226 -15.78 21.16 -10.40
CA ALA A 226 -16.98 20.75 -9.67
C ALA A 226 -17.76 19.59 -10.34
N SER A 227 -17.41 19.19 -11.56
CA SER A 227 -18.06 18.08 -12.28
C SER A 227 -17.96 16.77 -11.51
N ALA A 228 -18.91 15.86 -11.71
CA ALA A 228 -18.88 14.53 -11.09
C ALA A 228 -17.58 13.76 -11.43
N PRO A 229 -17.03 12.94 -10.52
CA PRO A 229 -15.82 12.17 -10.77
C PRO A 229 -15.95 11.27 -12.00
N GLY A 230 -14.89 11.22 -12.81
CA GLY A 230 -14.88 10.48 -14.06
C GLY A 230 -13.60 10.66 -14.88
N LEU A 231 -13.66 10.27 -16.15
CA LEU A 231 -12.57 10.44 -17.09
C LEU A 231 -12.76 11.72 -17.91
N PHE A 232 -11.73 12.56 -17.94
CA PHE A 232 -11.74 13.84 -18.64
C PHE A 232 -10.63 13.87 -19.70
N SER A 233 -10.89 14.55 -20.81
CA SER A 233 -9.90 14.80 -21.86
C SER A 233 -9.72 16.31 -22.05
N LEU A 234 -8.47 16.76 -22.15
CA LEU A 234 -8.12 18.15 -22.37
C LEU A 234 -7.41 18.31 -23.71
N THR A 235 -8.04 19.01 -24.64
CA THR A 235 -7.43 19.36 -25.94
C THR A 235 -7.17 20.85 -25.99
N VAL A 236 -5.89 21.23 -25.88
CA VAL A 236 -5.44 22.63 -25.90
C VAL A 236 -4.16 22.71 -26.75
N PRO A 237 -4.00 23.73 -27.60
CA PRO A 237 -2.79 23.90 -28.41
C PRO A 237 -1.53 24.08 -27.56
N THR A 238 -0.36 23.87 -28.16
CA THR A 238 0.93 24.15 -27.51
C THR A 238 1.01 25.62 -27.10
N GLY A 239 1.60 25.91 -25.94
CA GLY A 239 1.63 27.27 -25.37
C GLY A 239 0.32 27.74 -24.72
N GLY A 240 -0.79 27.02 -24.86
CA GLY A 240 -2.12 27.38 -24.30
C GLY A 240 -2.30 27.16 -22.80
N GLY A 241 -1.23 26.86 -22.05
CA GLY A 241 -1.31 26.73 -20.58
C GLY A 241 -1.90 25.41 -20.08
N LYS A 242 -1.73 24.31 -20.84
CA LYS A 242 -2.21 22.96 -20.49
C LYS A 242 -1.88 22.54 -19.07
N THR A 243 -0.59 22.59 -18.71
CA THR A 243 -0.07 22.14 -17.42
C THR A 243 -0.74 22.85 -16.25
N VAL A 244 -0.72 24.18 -16.26
CA VAL A 244 -1.28 24.99 -15.19
C VAL A 244 -2.80 24.78 -15.09
N SER A 245 -3.49 24.73 -16.22
CA SER A 245 -4.94 24.56 -16.24
C SER A 245 -5.36 23.14 -15.80
N SER A 246 -4.60 22.09 -16.16
CA SER A 246 -4.87 20.72 -15.70
C SER A 246 -4.63 20.55 -14.21
N VAL A 247 -3.61 21.21 -13.65
CA VAL A 247 -3.39 21.22 -12.19
C VAL A 247 -4.49 22.00 -11.49
N ALA A 248 -4.95 23.12 -12.06
CA ALA A 248 -6.10 23.86 -11.53
C ALA A 248 -7.35 22.98 -11.46
N PHE A 249 -7.69 22.30 -12.57
CA PHE A 249 -8.79 21.33 -12.57
C PHE A 249 -8.59 20.27 -11.49
N ALA A 250 -7.42 19.63 -11.42
CA ALA A 250 -7.16 18.54 -10.49
C ALA A 250 -7.30 18.97 -9.02
N LEU A 251 -6.77 20.14 -8.64
CA LEU A 251 -6.88 20.66 -7.28
C LEU A 251 -8.33 21.04 -6.94
N ARG A 252 -9.05 21.69 -7.86
CA ARG A 252 -10.47 22.04 -7.65
C ARG A 252 -11.33 20.79 -7.53
N HIS A 253 -11.10 19.81 -8.40
CA HIS A 253 -11.81 18.54 -8.38
C HIS A 253 -11.54 17.75 -7.10
N ALA A 254 -10.27 17.68 -6.67
CA ALA A 254 -9.93 17.01 -5.42
C ALA A 254 -10.59 17.68 -4.21
N LEU A 255 -10.56 19.02 -4.13
CA LEU A 255 -11.21 19.76 -3.05
C LEU A 255 -12.74 19.62 -3.06
N ALA A 256 -13.37 19.67 -4.24
CA ALA A 256 -14.83 19.56 -4.37
C ALA A 256 -15.38 18.18 -3.95
N HIS A 257 -14.59 17.12 -4.14
CA HIS A 257 -15.00 15.74 -3.88
C HIS A 257 -14.28 15.08 -2.69
N GLY A 258 -13.49 15.84 -1.93
CA GLY A 258 -12.75 15.32 -0.77
C GLY A 258 -11.68 14.29 -1.12
N LEU A 259 -11.08 14.36 -2.31
CA LEU A 259 -9.99 13.47 -2.72
C LEU A 259 -8.69 13.87 -2.00
N ARG A 260 -7.87 12.86 -1.66
CA ARG A 260 -6.67 13.05 -0.83
C ARG A 260 -5.42 13.46 -1.61
N HIS A 261 -5.31 13.05 -2.88
CA HIS A 261 -4.07 13.16 -3.64
C HIS A 261 -4.31 13.61 -5.08
N VAL A 262 -3.35 14.35 -5.62
CA VAL A 262 -3.21 14.61 -7.05
C VAL A 262 -1.93 13.91 -7.50
N ILE A 263 -2.06 12.94 -8.40
CA ILE A 263 -0.92 12.25 -9.03
C ILE A 263 -0.72 12.87 -10.40
N TYR A 264 0.43 13.50 -10.61
CA TYR A 264 0.76 14.17 -11.88
C TYR A 264 1.74 13.32 -12.68
N GLY A 265 1.27 12.73 -13.78
CA GLY A 265 2.09 11.99 -14.73
C GLY A 265 2.62 12.90 -15.84
N ILE A 266 3.93 12.89 -16.03
CA ILE A 266 4.61 13.62 -17.12
C ILE A 266 5.48 12.69 -17.95
N PRO A 267 5.73 13.01 -19.24
CA PRO A 267 6.66 12.26 -20.06
C PRO A 267 8.04 12.20 -19.40
N TYR A 268 8.68 11.03 -19.45
CA TYR A 268 10.00 10.81 -18.84
C TYR A 268 11.04 11.84 -19.29
N THR A 269 11.00 12.23 -20.57
CA THR A 269 11.91 13.23 -21.16
C THR A 269 11.80 14.61 -20.51
N SER A 270 10.67 14.96 -19.91
CA SER A 270 10.47 16.25 -19.24
C SER A 270 10.92 16.27 -17.77
N ILE A 271 11.34 15.13 -17.20
CA ILE A 271 11.82 15.01 -15.81
C ILE A 271 13.34 15.19 -15.73
N ILE A 272 14.05 14.83 -16.80
CA ILE A 272 15.52 14.74 -16.84
C ILE A 272 16.21 15.97 -17.46
N GLU A 273 15.42 16.93 -17.95
CA GLU A 273 15.87 18.26 -18.42
C GLU A 273 15.58 19.32 -17.35
#